data_AF-A0A7C1CYH6-F1
#
_entry.id   AF-A0A7C1CYH6-F1
#
_cell.length_a   1.000
_cell.length_b   1.000
_cell.length_c   1.000
_cell.angle_alpha   90.00
_cell.angle_beta   90.00
_cell.angle_gamma   90.00
#
_symmetry.space_group_name_H-M   'P 1'
#
loop_
_entity.id
_entity.type
_entity.pdbx_description
1 polymer ?
#
loop_
_entity_poly.entity_id
_entity_poly.type
_entity_poly.pdbx_seq_one_letter_code
_entity_poly.pdbx_strand_id
1 'polypeptide(L)'
;MNKRILAALTFCLLAALTLGQAQAGTSSEQARQLMALSGMNEQVEAMPGLMDRVLDQQAAEGGMSDAQLQALSTALQAGFEPERMKREMREYIQARLAVGDARTALDWLNSSLGRRVTELEGAADSPEVQAEMMRILQGGESGVPERRQALLDRFDAATGASEMSVEMILGIQRGMVSAALRAAGVPDEQLDMAMAQAEASRGQLQAAVTEQNRVAFGVIYRDLSDAELGKYVTFAESKAGRGYHQAMLEGFVKAIESAAERSGEAIVVGGR
;
A
#
# COMPACT_ATOMS: atom_id res chain seq x y z
N MET A 1 41.96 -47.67 -37.07
CA MET A 1 42.27 -48.03 -35.66
C MET A 1 41.43 -47.15 -34.74
N ASN A 2 40.40 -47.76 -34.17
CA ASN A 2 39.61 -47.47 -32.95
C ASN A 2 39.11 -46.06 -32.54
N LYS A 3 37.83 -46.11 -32.16
CA LYS A 3 37.00 -45.17 -31.41
C LYS A 3 37.54 -44.89 -30.00
N ARG A 4 37.18 -43.71 -29.48
CA ARG A 4 36.89 -43.33 -28.08
C ARG A 4 37.94 -42.43 -27.36
N ILE A 5 37.40 -41.32 -26.84
CA ILE A 5 37.90 -40.41 -25.79
C ILE A 5 38.73 -39.22 -26.27
N LEU A 6 38.07 -38.09 -26.58
CA LEU A 6 37.94 -36.99 -25.61
C LEU A 6 36.91 -35.96 -26.13
N ALA A 7 35.74 -35.98 -25.50
CA ALA A 7 34.77 -34.91 -25.57
C ALA A 7 35.25 -33.69 -24.76
N ALA A 8 34.58 -32.55 -24.96
CA ALA A 8 34.56 -31.36 -24.09
C ALA A 8 35.49 -30.17 -24.43
N LEU A 9 35.59 -29.76 -25.70
CA LEU A 9 36.18 -28.46 -26.05
C LEU A 9 35.43 -27.69 -27.16
N THR A 10 34.11 -27.86 -27.28
CA THR A 10 33.31 -27.12 -28.29
C THR A 10 31.92 -26.71 -27.80
N PHE A 11 31.72 -26.57 -26.48
CA PHE A 11 30.42 -26.20 -25.89
C PHE A 11 30.48 -25.09 -24.82
N CYS A 12 31.55 -24.30 -24.77
CA CYS A 12 31.70 -23.24 -23.75
C CYS A 12 31.92 -21.83 -24.31
N LEU A 13 31.53 -21.55 -25.56
CA LEU A 13 31.60 -20.20 -26.13
C LEU A 13 30.27 -19.67 -26.69
N LEU A 14 29.16 -20.12 -26.09
CA LEU A 14 27.79 -19.62 -26.39
C LEU A 14 26.93 -19.43 -25.12
N ALA A 15 27.59 -19.22 -23.97
CA ALA A 15 26.93 -19.06 -22.67
C ALA A 15 27.29 -17.74 -21.95
N ALA A 16 27.72 -16.70 -22.68
CA ALA A 16 28.11 -15.41 -22.10
C ALA A 16 27.43 -14.19 -22.75
N LEU A 17 26.21 -14.38 -23.26
CA LEU A 17 25.32 -13.28 -23.68
C LEU A 17 23.86 -13.56 -23.25
N THR A 18 23.65 -14.08 -22.03
CA THR A 18 22.49 -13.59 -21.29
C THR A 18 22.89 -12.23 -20.75
N LEU A 19 22.84 -11.20 -21.61
CA LEU A 19 22.45 -9.88 -21.14
C LEU A 19 21.31 -10.15 -20.18
N GLY A 20 21.49 -9.82 -18.90
CA GLY A 20 20.36 -9.63 -18.02
C GLY A 20 19.44 -8.72 -18.80
N GLN A 21 18.34 -9.27 -19.32
CA GLN A 21 17.24 -8.47 -19.79
C GLN A 21 16.85 -7.74 -18.52
N ALA A 22 17.39 -6.52 -18.34
CA ALA A 22 16.76 -5.55 -17.48
C ALA A 22 15.32 -5.57 -17.98
N GLN A 23 14.44 -6.22 -17.24
CA GLN A 23 13.03 -6.25 -17.60
C GLN A 23 12.69 -4.78 -17.75
N ALA A 24 12.34 -4.38 -18.97
CA ALA A 24 11.94 -3.00 -19.19
C ALA A 24 10.86 -2.71 -18.16
N GLY A 25 11.09 -1.65 -17.38
CA GLY A 25 10.09 -1.15 -16.45
C GLY A 25 8.78 -0.94 -17.19
N THR A 26 7.68 -1.05 -16.45
CA THR A 26 6.36 -0.77 -17.01
C THR A 26 6.33 0.64 -17.60
N SER A 27 5.61 0.84 -18.71
CA SER A 27 5.52 2.18 -19.32
C SER A 27 4.71 3.15 -18.45
N SER A 28 4.96 4.45 -18.60
CA SER A 28 4.18 5.48 -17.89
C SER A 28 2.67 5.38 -18.16
N GLU A 29 2.26 4.98 -19.36
CA GLU A 29 0.85 4.81 -19.69
C GLU A 29 0.25 3.59 -18.99
N GLN A 30 0.96 2.46 -18.94
CA GLN A 30 0.50 1.29 -18.21
C GLN A 30 0.39 1.57 -16.70
N ALA A 31 1.36 2.27 -16.10
CA ALA A 31 1.29 2.66 -14.69
C ALA A 31 0.07 3.56 -14.40
N ARG A 32 -0.20 4.52 -15.29
CA ARG A 32 -1.39 5.38 -15.21
C ARG A 32 -2.69 4.58 -15.31
N GLN A 33 -2.76 3.62 -16.22
CA GLN A 33 -3.93 2.75 -16.38
C GLN A 33 -4.14 1.83 -15.18
N LEU A 34 -3.06 1.24 -14.63
CA LEU A 34 -3.14 0.40 -13.44
C LEU A 34 -3.75 1.19 -12.27
N MET A 35 -3.25 2.40 -12.01
CA MET A 35 -3.78 3.24 -10.93
C MET A 35 -5.24 3.64 -11.13
N ALA A 36 -5.64 3.95 -12.37
CA ALA A 36 -7.02 4.31 -12.67
C ALA A 36 -7.97 3.11 -12.56
N LEU A 37 -7.58 1.96 -13.09
CA LEU A 37 -8.44 0.78 -13.12
C LEU A 37 -8.52 0.04 -11.78
N SER A 38 -7.57 0.28 -10.87
CA SER A 38 -7.59 -0.32 -9.53
C SER A 38 -8.30 0.54 -8.48
N GLY A 39 -8.83 1.71 -8.84
CA GLY A 39 -9.36 2.66 -7.87
C GLY A 39 -8.30 3.40 -7.04
N MET A 40 -7.01 3.30 -7.40
CA MET A 40 -5.93 3.89 -6.58
C MET A 40 -5.88 5.42 -6.71
N ASN A 41 -6.33 5.97 -7.83
CA ASN A 41 -6.42 7.43 -7.97
C ASN A 41 -7.38 8.02 -6.94
N GLU A 42 -8.52 7.36 -6.74
CA GLU A 42 -9.56 7.73 -5.80
C GLU A 42 -9.04 7.62 -4.35
N GLN A 43 -8.30 6.55 -4.03
CA GLN A 43 -7.65 6.41 -2.72
C GLN A 43 -6.67 7.56 -2.43
N VAL A 44 -5.87 7.97 -3.42
CA VAL A 44 -4.95 9.11 -3.28
C VAL A 44 -5.70 10.43 -3.15
N GLU A 45 -6.80 10.61 -3.89
CA GLU A 45 -7.65 11.81 -3.82
C GLU A 45 -8.37 11.95 -2.47
N ALA A 46 -8.61 10.84 -1.76
CA ALA A 46 -9.23 10.85 -0.44
C ALA A 46 -8.26 11.26 0.70
N MET A 47 -6.94 11.22 0.46
CA MET A 47 -5.93 11.47 1.50
C MET A 47 -6.00 12.86 2.16
N PRO A 48 -6.22 13.97 1.44
CA PRO A 48 -6.38 15.27 2.08
C PRO A 48 -7.54 15.29 3.10
N GLY A 49 -8.68 14.71 2.75
CA GLY A 49 -9.83 14.62 3.66
C GLY A 49 -9.59 13.72 4.87
N LEU A 50 -8.72 12.71 4.75
CA LEU A 50 -8.23 11.94 5.91
C LEU A 50 -7.40 12.82 6.85
N MET A 51 -6.52 13.65 6.30
CA MET A 51 -5.69 14.58 7.09
C MET A 51 -6.53 15.64 7.79
N ASP A 52 -7.59 16.14 7.14
CA ASP A 52 -8.55 17.06 7.77
C ASP A 52 -9.21 16.42 9.01
N ARG A 53 -9.60 15.14 8.93
CA ARG A 53 -10.14 14.43 10.10
C ARG A 53 -9.12 14.25 11.23
N VAL A 54 -7.85 14.00 10.88
CA VAL A 54 -6.76 13.93 11.87
C VAL A 54 -6.59 15.29 12.56
N LEU A 55 -6.65 16.39 11.81
CA LEU A 55 -6.59 17.75 12.35
C LEU A 55 -7.75 18.05 13.29
N ASP A 56 -8.99 17.71 12.89
CA ASP A 56 -10.19 17.90 13.72
C ASP A 56 -10.08 17.12 15.04
N GLN A 57 -9.56 15.89 15.00
CA GLN A 57 -9.32 15.10 16.20
C GLN A 57 -8.27 15.77 17.11
N GLN A 58 -7.16 16.24 16.56
CA GLN A 58 -6.13 16.93 17.34
C GLN A 58 -6.65 18.24 17.95
N ALA A 59 -7.50 18.98 17.22
CA ALA A 59 -8.16 20.18 17.74
C ALA A 59 -9.10 19.85 18.92
N ALA A 60 -9.81 18.71 18.85
CA ALA A 60 -10.72 18.26 19.91
C ALA A 60 -9.99 17.73 21.15
N GLU A 61 -8.87 17.03 20.98
CA GLU A 61 -8.00 16.53 22.07
C GLU A 61 -7.31 17.68 22.82
N GLY A 62 -7.08 18.81 22.15
CA GLY A 62 -6.38 19.97 22.68
C GLY A 62 -4.86 19.79 22.72
N GLY A 63 -4.14 20.80 23.23
CA GLY A 63 -2.67 20.77 23.34
C GLY A 63 -1.91 21.49 22.22
N MET A 64 -2.59 21.90 21.14
CA MET A 64 -2.08 22.84 20.15
C MET A 64 -2.86 24.16 20.22
N SER A 65 -2.17 25.28 20.01
CA SER A 65 -2.80 26.59 19.78
C SER A 65 -3.40 26.67 18.38
N ASP A 66 -4.36 27.58 18.17
CA ASP A 66 -4.97 27.83 16.85
C ASP A 66 -3.92 28.10 15.76
N ALA A 67 -2.85 28.83 16.10
CA ALA A 67 -1.75 29.10 15.18
C ALA A 67 -0.98 27.83 14.80
N GLN A 68 -0.77 26.91 15.75
CA GLN A 68 -0.12 25.61 15.48
C GLN A 68 -1.02 24.70 14.65
N LEU A 69 -2.32 24.66 14.94
CA LEU A 69 -3.31 23.91 14.14
C LEU A 69 -3.37 24.45 12.69
N GLN A 70 -3.36 25.77 12.51
CA GLN A 70 -3.34 26.39 11.18
C GLN A 70 -2.05 26.09 10.42
N ALA A 71 -0.90 26.15 11.08
CA ALA A 71 0.40 25.81 10.48
C ALA A 71 0.45 24.34 10.07
N LEU A 72 -0.01 23.43 10.93
CA LEU A 72 -0.11 21.99 10.65
C LEU A 72 -1.07 21.72 9.48
N SER A 73 -2.24 22.37 9.46
CA SER A 73 -3.21 22.27 8.37
C SER A 73 -2.60 22.68 7.03
N THR A 74 -1.95 23.84 6.98
CA THR A 74 -1.30 24.35 5.77
C THR A 74 -0.19 23.40 5.29
N ALA A 75 0.59 22.85 6.22
CA ALA A 75 1.66 21.92 5.91
C ALA A 75 1.14 20.58 5.36
N LEU A 76 0.11 20.01 5.99
CA LEU A 76 -0.51 18.76 5.52
C LEU A 76 -1.15 18.92 4.14
N GLN A 77 -1.86 20.03 3.89
CA GLN A 77 -2.44 20.32 2.58
C GLN A 77 -1.36 20.43 1.48
N ALA A 78 -0.22 21.04 1.79
CA ALA A 78 0.89 21.14 0.84
C ALA A 78 1.62 19.80 0.63
N GLY A 79 1.80 19.02 1.70
CA GLY A 79 2.53 17.74 1.66
C GLY A 79 1.75 16.63 0.94
N PHE A 80 0.45 16.52 1.22
CA PHE A 80 -0.47 15.51 0.68
C PHE A 80 -1.19 15.97 -0.60
N GLU A 81 -0.52 16.77 -1.44
CA GLU A 81 -1.07 17.19 -2.73
C GLU A 81 -1.28 15.97 -3.66
N PRO A 82 -2.52 15.67 -4.10
CA PRO A 82 -2.84 14.41 -4.77
C PRO A 82 -2.08 14.16 -6.08
N GLU A 83 -1.86 15.17 -6.93
CA GLU A 83 -1.19 14.97 -8.22
C GLU A 83 0.29 14.65 -8.07
N ARG A 84 0.94 15.23 -7.05
CA ARG A 84 2.28 14.86 -6.63
C ARG A 84 2.35 13.42 -6.13
N MET A 85 1.44 13.02 -5.24
CA MET A 85 1.39 11.65 -4.74
C MET A 85 1.18 10.66 -5.89
N LYS A 86 0.20 10.92 -6.79
CA LYS A 86 -0.03 10.07 -7.96
C LYS A 86 1.18 9.97 -8.87
N ARG A 87 1.94 11.05 -9.05
CA ARG A 87 3.18 11.03 -9.86
C ARG A 87 4.24 10.14 -9.22
N GLU A 88 4.47 10.29 -7.92
CA GLU A 88 5.44 9.49 -7.15
C GLU A 88 5.09 8.00 -7.23
N MET A 89 3.81 7.66 -7.09
CA MET A 89 3.33 6.29 -7.29
C MET A 89 3.59 5.77 -8.70
N ARG A 90 3.26 6.56 -9.75
CA ARG A 90 3.52 6.15 -11.14
C ARG A 90 4.99 5.90 -11.39
N GLU A 91 5.87 6.74 -10.86
CA GLU A 91 7.34 6.58 -10.99
C GLU A 91 7.80 5.29 -10.29
N TYR A 92 7.26 5.00 -9.10
CA TYR A 92 7.55 3.78 -8.37
C TYR A 92 7.10 2.52 -9.15
N ILE A 93 5.86 2.51 -9.64
CA ILE A 93 5.29 1.39 -10.40
C ILE A 93 6.11 1.15 -11.67
N GLN A 94 6.48 2.20 -12.41
CA GLN A 94 7.31 2.08 -13.61
C GLN A 94 8.66 1.43 -13.31
N ALA A 95 9.29 1.82 -12.20
CA ALA A 95 10.61 1.32 -11.82
C ALA A 95 10.57 -0.12 -11.27
N ARG A 96 9.48 -0.54 -10.63
CA ARG A 96 9.42 -1.80 -9.87
C ARG A 96 8.58 -2.89 -10.51
N LEU A 97 7.57 -2.55 -11.30
CA LEU A 97 6.70 -3.53 -11.94
C LEU A 97 7.24 -3.93 -13.31
N ALA A 98 7.46 -5.22 -13.52
CA ALA A 98 7.87 -5.75 -14.82
C ALA A 98 6.76 -5.54 -15.86
N VAL A 99 7.12 -5.09 -17.07
CA VAL A 99 6.17 -4.79 -18.16
C VAL A 99 5.19 -5.94 -18.47
N GLY A 100 5.65 -7.19 -18.37
CA GLY A 100 4.81 -8.37 -18.59
C GLY A 100 3.78 -8.58 -17.48
N ASP A 101 4.18 -8.35 -16.23
CA ASP A 101 3.31 -8.47 -15.07
C ASP A 101 2.25 -7.35 -15.07
N ALA A 102 2.64 -6.13 -15.46
CA ALA A 102 1.71 -5.02 -15.68
C ALA A 102 0.66 -5.33 -16.75
N ARG A 103 1.04 -5.95 -17.87
CA ARG A 103 0.08 -6.33 -18.92
C ARG A 103 -0.93 -7.35 -18.38
N THR A 104 -0.46 -8.37 -17.68
CA THR A 104 -1.35 -9.37 -17.06
C THR A 104 -2.29 -8.76 -16.03
N ALA A 105 -1.82 -7.82 -15.21
CA ALA A 105 -2.66 -7.11 -14.26
C ALA A 105 -3.71 -6.23 -14.96
N LEU A 106 -3.34 -5.51 -16.03
CA LEU A 106 -4.28 -4.74 -16.85
C LEU A 106 -5.34 -5.64 -17.50
N ASP A 107 -4.95 -6.80 -18.02
CA ASP A 107 -5.90 -7.77 -18.60
C ASP A 107 -6.89 -8.27 -17.52
N TRP A 108 -6.42 -8.50 -16.30
CA TRP A 108 -7.27 -8.91 -15.17
C TRP A 108 -8.23 -7.79 -14.74
N LEU A 109 -7.73 -6.57 -14.53
CA LEU A 109 -8.53 -5.40 -14.14
C LEU A 109 -9.62 -5.08 -15.18
N ASN A 110 -9.32 -5.28 -16.47
CA ASN A 110 -10.29 -5.11 -17.55
C ASN A 110 -11.27 -6.27 -17.72
N SER A 111 -11.14 -7.35 -16.96
CA SER A 111 -12.14 -8.42 -16.97
C SER A 111 -13.42 -8.00 -16.26
N SER A 112 -14.54 -8.67 -16.56
CA SER A 112 -15.81 -8.39 -15.86
C SER A 112 -15.70 -8.61 -14.35
N LEU A 113 -14.90 -9.59 -13.91
CA LEU A 113 -14.67 -9.83 -12.50
C LEU A 113 -13.75 -8.77 -11.89
N GLY A 114 -12.67 -8.38 -12.57
CA GLY A 114 -11.75 -7.34 -12.11
C GLY A 114 -12.46 -6.02 -11.85
N ARG A 115 -13.27 -5.56 -12.81
CA ARG A 115 -14.12 -4.35 -12.62
C ARG A 115 -15.06 -4.47 -11.43
N ARG A 116 -15.74 -5.62 -11.29
CA ARG A 116 -16.65 -5.86 -10.16
C ARG A 116 -15.91 -5.84 -8.82
N VAL A 117 -14.70 -6.37 -8.76
CA VAL A 117 -13.85 -6.31 -7.56
C VAL A 117 -13.48 -4.86 -7.25
N THR A 118 -13.01 -4.09 -8.24
CA THR A 118 -12.68 -2.67 -8.05
C THR A 118 -13.88 -1.84 -7.60
N GLU A 119 -15.08 -2.12 -8.11
CA GLU A 119 -16.31 -1.47 -7.65
C GLU A 119 -16.61 -1.77 -6.17
N LEU A 120 -16.41 -3.01 -5.72
CA LEU A 120 -16.57 -3.40 -4.31
C LEU A 120 -15.51 -2.74 -3.42
N GLU A 121 -14.25 -2.74 -3.86
CA GLU A 121 -13.14 -2.12 -3.14
C GLU A 121 -13.32 -0.59 -3.03
N GLY A 122 -13.76 0.07 -4.10
CA GLY A 122 -14.05 1.51 -4.09
C GLY A 122 -15.25 1.91 -3.21
N ALA A 123 -16.15 0.97 -2.90
CA ALA A 123 -17.23 1.18 -1.95
C ALA A 123 -16.82 0.93 -0.49
N ALA A 124 -15.58 0.49 -0.22
CA ALA A 124 -15.13 0.13 1.11
C ALA A 124 -15.19 1.29 2.12
N ASP A 125 -15.04 2.52 1.63
CA ASP A 125 -15.05 3.74 2.46
C ASP A 125 -16.45 4.35 2.64
N SER A 126 -17.51 3.66 2.19
CA SER A 126 -18.88 4.12 2.44
C SER A 126 -19.19 4.12 3.95
N PRO A 127 -19.98 5.09 4.46
CA PRO A 127 -20.35 5.14 5.88
C PRO A 127 -21.00 3.85 6.37
N GLU A 128 -21.81 3.19 5.52
CA GLU A 128 -22.48 1.94 5.82
C GLU A 128 -21.48 0.80 6.00
N VAL A 129 -20.51 0.66 5.08
CA VAL A 129 -19.47 -0.37 5.15
C VAL A 129 -18.58 -0.15 6.38
N GLN A 130 -18.17 1.09 6.64
CA GLN A 130 -17.35 1.44 7.80
C GLN A 130 -18.08 1.18 9.12
N ALA A 131 -19.36 1.55 9.21
CA ALA A 131 -20.18 1.27 10.40
C ALA A 131 -20.34 -0.24 10.65
N GLU A 132 -20.49 -1.03 9.59
CA GLU A 132 -20.59 -2.48 9.72
C GLU A 132 -19.26 -3.12 10.16
N MET A 133 -18.14 -2.71 9.58
CA MET A 133 -16.81 -3.17 10.00
C MET A 133 -16.58 -2.88 11.49
N MET A 134 -16.90 -1.66 11.94
CA MET A 134 -16.79 -1.27 13.35
C MET A 134 -17.69 -2.12 14.26
N ARG A 135 -18.94 -2.40 13.84
CA ARG A 135 -19.84 -3.29 14.59
C ARG A 135 -19.25 -4.68 14.77
N ILE A 136 -18.65 -5.25 13.72
CA ILE A 136 -18.03 -6.59 13.77
C ILE A 136 -16.81 -6.58 14.69
N LEU A 137 -15.93 -5.58 14.56
CA LEU A 137 -14.74 -5.42 15.41
C LEU A 137 -15.09 -5.24 16.90
N GLN A 138 -16.27 -4.72 17.22
CA GLN A 138 -16.79 -4.59 18.59
C GLN A 138 -17.49 -5.85 19.12
N GLY A 139 -17.29 -7.01 18.48
CA GLY A 139 -17.82 -8.31 18.91
C GLY A 139 -19.11 -8.73 18.22
N GLY A 140 -19.52 -8.01 17.17
CA GLY A 140 -20.62 -8.44 16.30
C GLY A 140 -20.23 -9.63 15.42
N GLU A 141 -21.19 -10.49 15.07
CA GLU A 141 -20.94 -11.58 14.13
C GLU A 141 -20.64 -11.05 12.72
N SER A 142 -19.61 -11.62 12.07
CA SER A 142 -19.25 -11.31 10.68
C SER A 142 -20.08 -12.08 9.66
N GLY A 143 -20.63 -13.25 10.04
CA GLY A 143 -21.38 -14.13 9.13
C GLY A 143 -20.55 -14.77 8.02
N VAL A 144 -19.22 -14.64 8.02
CA VAL A 144 -18.33 -15.20 6.99
C VAL A 144 -18.09 -16.69 7.27
N PRO A 145 -18.46 -17.61 6.36
CA PRO A 145 -18.20 -19.04 6.55
C PRO A 145 -16.70 -19.36 6.58
N GLU A 146 -16.29 -20.36 7.36
CA GLU A 146 -14.88 -20.75 7.52
C GLU A 146 -14.17 -21.05 6.19
N ARG A 147 -14.87 -21.71 5.25
CA ARG A 147 -14.32 -21.97 3.91
C ARG A 147 -13.97 -20.68 3.15
N ARG A 148 -14.82 -19.66 3.29
CA ARG A 148 -14.60 -18.34 2.67
C ARG A 148 -13.46 -17.62 3.37
N GLN A 149 -13.37 -17.74 4.69
CA GLN A 149 -12.26 -17.19 5.46
C GLN A 149 -10.90 -17.72 4.94
N ALA A 150 -10.78 -19.01 4.66
CA ALA A 150 -9.54 -19.58 4.12
C ALA A 150 -9.14 -18.99 2.76
N LEU A 151 -10.10 -18.52 1.94
CA LEU A 151 -9.80 -17.79 0.70
C LEU A 151 -9.29 -16.37 0.99
N LEU A 152 -9.86 -15.69 1.98
CA LEU A 152 -9.46 -14.35 2.39
C LEU A 152 -8.06 -14.34 3.04
N ASP A 153 -7.74 -15.35 3.85
CA ASP A 153 -6.41 -15.49 4.46
C ASP A 153 -5.34 -15.70 3.37
N ARG A 154 -5.65 -16.50 2.34
CA ARG A 154 -4.77 -16.68 1.16
C ARG A 154 -4.64 -15.39 0.35
N PHE A 155 -5.73 -14.64 0.20
CA PHE A 155 -5.70 -13.35 -0.46
C PHE A 155 -4.78 -12.37 0.27
N ASP A 156 -4.92 -12.24 1.58
CA ASP A 156 -4.05 -11.38 2.39
C ASP A 156 -2.58 -11.78 2.26
N ALA A 157 -2.28 -13.08 2.40
CA ALA A 157 -0.92 -13.60 2.25
C ALA A 157 -0.34 -13.39 0.84
N ALA A 158 -1.17 -13.44 -0.20
CA ALA A 158 -0.72 -13.23 -1.57
C ALA A 158 -0.50 -11.75 -1.90
N THR A 159 -1.31 -10.87 -1.34
CA THR A 159 -1.24 -9.43 -1.59
C THR A 159 -0.28 -8.69 -0.66
N GLY A 160 -0.01 -9.26 0.53
CA GLY A 160 0.75 -8.59 1.59
C GLY A 160 -0.01 -7.41 2.18
N ALA A 161 -1.35 -7.37 2.07
CA ALA A 161 -2.14 -6.21 2.45
C ALA A 161 -2.00 -5.86 3.94
N SER A 162 -2.08 -6.84 4.85
CA SER A 162 -1.86 -6.58 6.28
C SER A 162 -0.44 -6.17 6.62
N GLU A 163 0.58 -6.78 6.01
CA GLU A 163 1.98 -6.37 6.21
C GLU A 163 2.19 -4.93 5.75
N MET A 164 1.66 -4.57 4.58
CA MET A 164 1.77 -3.20 4.08
C MET A 164 1.01 -2.19 4.94
N SER A 165 -0.17 -2.54 5.43
CA SER A 165 -0.93 -1.67 6.34
C SER A 165 -0.12 -1.37 7.61
N VAL A 166 0.64 -2.33 8.13
CA VAL A 166 1.57 -2.11 9.25
C VAL A 166 2.70 -1.15 8.84
N GLU A 167 3.34 -1.36 7.68
CA GLU A 167 4.38 -0.45 7.17
C GLU A 167 3.86 0.97 6.98
N MET A 168 2.64 1.13 6.47
CA MET A 168 1.99 2.42 6.29
C MET A 168 1.79 3.14 7.63
N ILE A 169 1.26 2.44 8.65
CA ILE A 169 1.04 3.00 9.98
C ILE A 169 2.38 3.41 10.61
N LEU A 170 3.39 2.54 10.55
CA LEU A 170 4.71 2.83 11.09
C LEU A 170 5.41 3.97 10.33
N GLY A 171 5.26 4.04 9.01
CA GLY A 171 5.77 5.11 8.16
C GLY A 171 5.15 6.47 8.49
N ILE A 172 3.82 6.52 8.65
CA ILE A 172 3.12 7.74 9.09
C ILE A 172 3.60 8.17 10.48
N GLN A 173 3.65 7.24 11.44
CA GLN A 173 4.13 7.54 12.80
C GLN A 173 5.57 8.07 12.78
N ARG A 174 6.46 7.46 11.98
CA ARG A 174 7.84 7.92 11.79
C ARG A 174 7.90 9.34 11.22
N GLY A 175 7.13 9.62 10.18
CA GLY A 175 7.04 10.95 9.58
C GLY A 175 6.58 12.00 10.60
N MET A 176 5.51 11.71 11.35
CA MET A 176 4.96 12.62 12.36
C MET A 176 5.92 12.86 13.53
N VAL A 177 6.53 11.81 14.08
CA VAL A 177 7.47 11.93 15.20
C VAL A 177 8.74 12.67 14.76
N SER A 178 9.29 12.34 13.59
CA SER A 178 10.44 13.04 13.01
C SER A 178 10.17 14.53 12.84
N ALA A 179 9.01 14.89 12.28
CA ALA A 179 8.58 16.27 12.12
C ALA A 179 8.48 17.02 13.46
N ALA A 180 7.79 16.43 14.44
CA ALA A 180 7.57 17.04 15.75
C ALA A 180 8.88 17.25 16.52
N LEU A 181 9.76 16.24 16.55
CA LEU A 181 11.05 16.32 17.25
C LEU A 181 12.01 17.32 16.61
N ARG A 182 12.07 17.36 15.27
CA ARG A 182 12.87 18.36 14.54
C ARG A 182 12.37 19.78 14.78
N ALA A 183 11.05 19.99 14.79
CA ALA A 183 10.47 21.28 15.14
C ALA A 183 10.79 21.71 16.58
N ALA A 184 10.89 20.75 17.50
CA ALA A 184 11.27 20.98 18.89
C ALA A 184 12.80 21.10 19.12
N GLY A 185 13.62 20.94 18.07
CA GLY A 185 15.08 20.98 18.19
C GLY A 185 15.69 19.83 19.00
N VAL A 186 14.96 18.71 19.10
CA VAL A 186 15.36 17.53 19.87
C VAL A 186 16.42 16.72 19.09
N PRO A 187 17.47 16.18 19.75
CA PRO A 187 18.50 15.39 19.08
C PRO A 187 17.96 14.09 18.46
N ASP A 188 18.58 13.66 17.34
CA ASP A 188 18.22 12.45 16.59
C ASP A 188 18.21 11.16 17.45
N GLU A 189 18.98 11.11 18.53
CA GLU A 189 19.03 9.95 19.43
C GLU A 189 17.66 9.67 20.11
N GLN A 190 16.85 10.71 20.37
CA GLN A 190 15.49 10.53 20.91
C GLN A 190 14.50 10.08 19.83
N LEU A 191 14.74 10.45 18.56
CA LEU A 191 13.97 9.93 17.43
C LEU A 191 14.21 8.42 17.29
N ASP A 192 15.47 7.99 17.36
CA ASP A 192 15.83 6.56 17.27
C ASP A 192 15.18 5.74 18.39
N MET A 193 15.14 6.27 19.61
CA MET A 193 14.44 5.63 20.74
C MET A 193 12.93 5.51 20.50
N ALA A 194 12.28 6.58 20.03
CA ALA A 194 10.85 6.55 19.72
C ALA A 194 10.53 5.55 18.61
N MET A 195 11.39 5.46 17.59
CA MET A 195 11.24 4.49 16.50
C MET A 195 11.46 3.05 16.97
N ALA A 196 12.45 2.79 17.82
CA ALA A 196 12.66 1.47 18.40
C ALA A 196 11.45 1.00 19.23
N GLN A 197 10.78 1.91 19.93
CA GLN A 197 9.58 1.60 20.71
C GLN A 197 8.36 1.29 19.81
N ALA A 198 8.18 2.05 18.72
CA ALA A 198 7.16 1.75 17.71
C ALA A 198 7.39 0.36 17.10
N GLU A 199 8.64 0.05 16.74
CA GLU A 199 9.04 -1.23 16.16
C GLU A 199 8.85 -2.40 17.15
N ALA A 200 9.12 -2.19 18.44
CA ALA A 200 8.85 -3.20 19.48
C ALA A 200 7.35 -3.58 19.58
N SER A 201 6.46 -2.67 19.14
CA SER A 201 5.02 -2.89 19.12
C SER A 201 4.53 -3.52 17.82
N ARG A 202 5.42 -3.77 16.84
CA ARG A 202 5.06 -4.30 15.51
C ARG A 202 4.24 -5.58 15.59
N GLY A 203 4.60 -6.54 16.45
CA GLY A 203 3.88 -7.81 16.54
C GLY A 203 2.43 -7.65 16.98
N GLN A 204 2.18 -6.75 17.94
CA GLN A 204 0.81 -6.42 18.37
C GLN A 204 0.06 -5.66 17.29
N LEU A 205 0.71 -4.71 16.63
CA LEU A 205 0.14 -3.95 15.53
C LEU A 205 -0.24 -4.86 14.36
N GLN A 206 0.62 -5.81 14.00
CA GLN A 206 0.37 -6.81 12.98
C GLN A 206 -0.85 -7.66 13.29
N ALA A 207 -0.97 -8.16 14.52
CA ALA A 207 -2.15 -8.95 14.91
C ALA A 207 -3.46 -8.14 14.80
N ALA A 208 -3.44 -6.88 15.26
CA ALA A 208 -4.61 -6.00 15.18
C ALA A 208 -4.99 -5.66 13.73
N VAL A 209 -4.00 -5.32 12.89
CA VAL A 209 -4.21 -5.00 11.47
C VAL A 209 -4.65 -6.22 10.67
N THR A 210 -4.12 -7.40 10.96
CA THR A 210 -4.56 -8.65 10.33
C THR A 210 -6.01 -8.96 10.66
N GLU A 211 -6.43 -8.80 11.92
CA GLU A 211 -7.85 -8.99 12.28
C GLU A 211 -8.76 -7.94 11.62
N GLN A 212 -8.32 -6.68 11.59
CA GLN A 212 -9.05 -5.60 10.92
C GLN A 212 -9.24 -5.89 9.42
N ASN A 213 -8.17 -6.27 8.72
CA ASN A 213 -8.21 -6.60 7.30
C ASN A 213 -9.06 -7.86 7.05
N ARG A 214 -8.99 -8.85 7.93
CA ARG A 214 -9.86 -10.03 7.87
C ARG A 214 -11.34 -9.66 7.91
N VAL A 215 -11.73 -8.76 8.82
CA VAL A 215 -13.10 -8.23 8.86
C VAL A 215 -13.43 -7.45 7.59
N ALA A 216 -12.54 -6.54 7.18
CA ALA A 216 -12.73 -5.71 6.00
C ALA A 216 -12.94 -6.56 4.73
N PHE A 217 -12.08 -7.54 4.47
CA PHE A 217 -12.21 -8.42 3.31
C PHE A 217 -13.50 -9.25 3.36
N GLY A 218 -13.94 -9.68 4.55
CA GLY A 218 -15.21 -10.38 4.73
C GLY A 218 -16.41 -9.52 4.32
N VAL A 219 -16.36 -8.23 4.63
CA VAL A 219 -17.41 -7.24 4.35
C VAL A 219 -17.37 -6.79 2.88
N ILE A 220 -16.19 -6.45 2.35
CA ILE A 220 -15.96 -5.93 1.00
C ILE A 220 -16.29 -6.99 -0.06
N TYR A 221 -15.84 -8.23 0.13
CA TYR A 221 -16.02 -9.29 -0.87
C TYR A 221 -17.25 -10.17 -0.64
N ARG A 222 -18.18 -9.78 0.25
CA ARG A 222 -19.32 -10.63 0.64
C ARG A 222 -20.19 -11.04 -0.57
N ASP A 223 -20.33 -10.12 -1.52
CA ASP A 223 -21.21 -10.26 -2.69
C ASP A 223 -20.57 -11.09 -3.82
N LEU A 224 -19.29 -11.42 -3.70
CA LEU A 224 -18.65 -12.38 -4.59
C LEU A 224 -19.09 -13.80 -4.23
N SER A 225 -19.34 -14.62 -5.25
CA SER A 225 -19.43 -16.07 -5.05
C SER A 225 -18.05 -16.64 -4.68
N ASP A 226 -18.02 -17.79 -4.01
CA ASP A 226 -16.73 -18.45 -3.69
C ASP A 226 -15.89 -18.77 -4.93
N ALA A 227 -16.54 -19.02 -6.07
CA ALA A 227 -15.86 -19.24 -7.34
C ALA A 227 -15.23 -17.95 -7.90
N GLU A 228 -15.88 -16.81 -7.74
CA GLU A 228 -15.34 -15.50 -8.12
C GLU A 228 -14.19 -15.09 -7.21
N LEU A 229 -14.39 -15.18 -5.88
CA LEU A 229 -13.32 -14.90 -4.92
C LEU A 229 -12.12 -15.83 -5.15
N GLY A 230 -12.34 -17.12 -5.43
CA GLY A 230 -11.28 -18.06 -5.77
C GLY A 230 -10.48 -17.67 -7.03
N LYS A 231 -11.14 -17.09 -8.04
CA LYS A 231 -10.44 -16.55 -9.24
C LYS A 231 -9.61 -15.32 -8.89
N TYR A 232 -10.11 -14.45 -8.02
CA TYR A 232 -9.34 -13.30 -7.55
C TYR A 232 -8.11 -13.74 -6.77
N VAL A 233 -8.27 -14.64 -5.80
CA VAL A 233 -7.16 -15.24 -5.05
C VAL A 233 -6.13 -15.87 -5.98
N THR A 234 -6.57 -16.63 -6.99
CA THR A 234 -5.67 -17.26 -7.97
C THR A 234 -4.86 -16.22 -8.76
N PHE A 235 -5.48 -15.10 -9.12
CA PHE A 235 -4.76 -13.98 -9.74
C PHE A 235 -3.75 -13.38 -8.77
N ALA A 236 -4.15 -13.04 -7.54
CA ALA A 236 -3.27 -12.49 -6.52
C ALA A 236 -2.07 -13.40 -6.22
N GLU A 237 -2.28 -14.72 -6.21
CA GLU A 237 -1.23 -15.74 -6.03
C GLU A 237 -0.37 -16.00 -7.28
N SER A 238 -0.72 -15.43 -8.43
CA SER A 238 0.13 -15.52 -9.61
C SER A 238 1.38 -14.66 -9.44
N LYS A 239 2.44 -14.94 -10.22
CA LYS A 239 3.64 -14.08 -10.23
C LYS A 239 3.28 -12.63 -10.56
N ALA A 240 2.45 -12.43 -11.58
CA ALA A 240 2.04 -11.11 -12.03
C ALA A 240 1.17 -10.39 -11.00
N GLY A 241 0.21 -11.10 -10.37
CA GLY A 241 -0.66 -10.54 -9.34
C GLY A 241 0.12 -10.10 -8.10
N ARG A 242 1.04 -10.94 -7.60
CA ARG A 242 1.94 -10.55 -6.50
C ARG A 242 2.76 -9.31 -6.84
N GLY A 243 3.41 -9.30 -8.01
CA GLY A 243 4.21 -8.16 -8.46
C GLY A 243 3.39 -6.88 -8.57
N TYR A 244 2.16 -7.00 -9.09
CA TYR A 244 1.21 -5.89 -9.19
C TYR A 244 0.80 -5.36 -7.81
N HIS A 245 0.28 -6.21 -6.92
CA HIS A 245 -0.17 -5.77 -5.59
C HIS A 245 0.98 -5.17 -4.79
N GLN A 246 2.15 -5.80 -4.81
CA GLN A 246 3.35 -5.28 -4.14
C GLN A 246 3.74 -3.90 -4.68
N ALA A 247 3.84 -3.72 -6.00
CA ALA A 247 4.24 -2.44 -6.60
C ALA A 247 3.22 -1.32 -6.32
N MET A 248 1.92 -1.63 -6.32
CA MET A 248 0.85 -0.67 -6.02
C MET A 248 0.89 -0.24 -4.55
N LEU A 249 0.97 -1.21 -3.64
CA LEU A 249 0.99 -1.01 -2.20
C LEU A 249 2.25 -0.28 -1.73
N GLU A 250 3.43 -0.73 -2.14
CA GLU A 250 4.70 -0.07 -1.82
C GLU A 250 4.76 1.34 -2.41
N GLY A 251 4.26 1.52 -3.65
CA GLY A 251 4.19 2.85 -4.28
C GLY A 251 3.33 3.81 -3.47
N PHE A 252 2.18 3.33 -2.96
CA PHE A 252 1.29 4.14 -2.13
C PHE A 252 1.94 4.52 -0.80
N VAL A 253 2.54 3.55 -0.09
CA VAL A 253 3.26 3.81 1.16
C VAL A 253 4.38 4.82 0.95
N LYS A 254 5.17 4.69 -0.12
CA LYS A 254 6.25 5.64 -0.42
C LYS A 254 5.74 7.05 -0.70
N ALA A 255 4.59 7.18 -1.37
CA ALA A 255 3.96 8.49 -1.59
C ALA A 255 3.47 9.12 -0.29
N ILE A 256 2.90 8.32 0.63
CA ILE A 256 2.49 8.78 1.97
C ILE A 256 3.69 9.22 2.80
N GLU A 257 4.75 8.42 2.87
CA GLU A 257 5.97 8.77 3.60
C GLU A 257 6.55 10.08 3.08
N SER A 258 6.66 10.23 1.76
CA SER A 258 7.18 11.44 1.13
C SER A 258 6.26 12.65 1.40
N ALA A 259 4.94 12.46 1.45
CA ALA A 259 3.99 13.50 1.80
C ALA A 259 4.10 13.95 3.27
N ALA A 260 4.27 12.99 4.19
CA ALA A 260 4.47 13.25 5.60
C ALA A 260 5.79 14.01 5.86
N GLU A 261 6.89 13.61 5.21
CA GLU A 261 8.18 14.30 5.30
C GLU A 261 8.09 15.76 4.85
N ARG A 262 7.49 16.01 3.67
CA ARG A 262 7.25 17.38 3.17
C ARG A 262 6.41 18.22 4.12
N SER A 263 5.39 17.62 4.72
CA SER A 263 4.54 18.30 5.70
C SER A 263 5.39 18.72 6.90
N GLY A 264 6.25 17.83 7.41
CA GLY A 264 7.17 18.14 8.50
C GLY A 264 8.14 19.27 8.18
N GLU A 265 8.73 19.27 6.98
CA GLU A 265 9.64 20.33 6.53
C GLU A 265 8.95 21.70 6.46
N ALA A 266 7.70 21.76 5.98
CA ALA A 266 6.94 23.00 5.87
C ALA A 266 6.66 23.64 7.25
N ILE A 267 6.43 22.83 8.29
CA ILE A 267 6.22 23.30 9.67
C ILE A 267 7.49 23.97 10.22
N VAL A 268 8.65 23.36 9.98
CA VAL A 268 9.95 23.88 10.46
C VAL A 268 10.29 25.23 9.79
N VAL A 269 9.97 25.40 8.51
CA VAL A 269 10.24 26.64 7.77
C VAL A 269 9.28 27.76 8.15
N GLY A 270 8.00 27.45 8.41
CA GLY A 270 6.98 28.45 8.80
C GLY A 270 7.07 28.94 10.24
N GLY A 271 7.82 28.25 11.11
CA GLY A 271 8.06 28.64 12.51
C GLY A 271 9.27 29.56 12.74
N ARG A 272 9.97 29.97 11.68
CA ARG A 272 11.07 30.95 11.72
C ARG A 272 10.60 32.33 11.27
#